data_AF-A0A925JBH8-F1
#
_entry.id   AF-A0A925JBH8-F1
#
_cell.length_a   1.000
_cell.length_b   1.000
_cell.length_c   1.000
_cell.angle_alpha   90.00
_cell.angle_beta   90.00
_cell.angle_gamma   90.00
#
_symmetry.space_group_name_H-M   'P 1'
#
loop_
_entity.id
_entity.type
_entity.pdbx_description
1 polymer ?
#
loop_
_entity_poly.entity_id
_entity_poly.type
_entity_poly.pdbx_seq_one_letter_code
_entity_poly.pdbx_strand_id
1 'polypeptide(L)' 'GRTDLPGGNHDLLIQKIKDVMYVLPDETIVYPGHGEKTTIGYEKRNNPFTK' A
#
# COMPACT_ATOMS: atom_id res chain seq x y z
N GLY A 1 -5.50 -3.03 3.68
CA GLY A 1 -6.84 -3.34 4.26
C GLY A 1 -7.20 -4.78 3.98
N ARG A 2 -8.30 -5.29 4.56
CA ARG A 2 -8.79 -6.66 4.27
C ARG A 2 -9.42 -6.76 2.87
N THR A 3 -9.39 -7.94 2.26
CA THR A 3 -9.85 -8.19 0.88
C THR A 3 -10.81 -9.39 0.76
N ASP A 4 -11.38 -9.83 1.87
CA ASP A 4 -12.20 -11.04 2.01
C ASP A 4 -13.72 -10.78 2.00
N LEU A 5 -14.14 -9.53 1.84
CA LEU A 5 -15.55 -9.15 1.65
C LEU A 5 -15.95 -9.27 0.16
N PRO A 6 -17.26 -9.33 -0.16
CA PRO A 6 -17.72 -9.39 -1.55
C PRO A 6 -17.13 -8.28 -2.42
N GLY A 7 -16.54 -8.65 -3.55
CA GLY A 7 -15.83 -7.74 -4.47
C GLY A 7 -14.36 -7.47 -4.10
N GLY A 8 -13.86 -7.99 -2.97
CA GLY A 8 -12.45 -7.92 -2.60
C GLY A 8 -11.57 -8.83 -3.46
N ASN A 9 -10.36 -8.35 -3.78
CA ASN A 9 -9.36 -9.12 -4.53
C ASN A 9 -7.96 -8.78 -3.99
N HIS A 10 -7.31 -9.77 -3.39
CA HIS A 10 -6.00 -9.59 -2.75
C HIS A 10 -4.90 -9.28 -3.78
N ASP A 11 -4.78 -10.12 -4.81
CA ASP A 11 -3.72 -9.99 -5.81
C ASP A 11 -3.82 -8.67 -6.57
N LEU A 12 -5.05 -8.24 -6.91
CA LEU A 12 -5.29 -6.96 -7.54
C LEU A 12 -4.88 -5.79 -6.63
N LEU A 13 -5.18 -5.86 -5.33
CA LEU A 13 -4.79 -4.83 -4.39
C LEU A 13 -3.26 -4.72 -4.30
N ILE A 14 -2.56 -5.84 -4.14
CA ILE A 14 -1.10 -5.87 -4.06
C ILE A 14 -0.47 -5.36 -5.35
N GLN A 15 -0.99 -5.78 -6.50
CA GLN A 15 -0.54 -5.30 -7.82
C GLN A 15 -0.70 -3.78 -7.93
N LYS A 16 -1.86 -3.24 -7.59
CA LYS A 16 -2.11 -1.79 -7.70
C LYS A 16 -1.25 -0.97 -6.75
N ILE A 17 -0.93 -1.48 -5.56
CA ILE A 17 0.02 -0.80 -4.68
C ILE A 17 1.41 -0.69 -5.35
N LYS A 18 1.90 -1.77 -5.96
CA LYS A 18 3.20 -1.77 -6.64
C LYS A 18 3.21 -0.88 -7.88
N ASP A 19 2.20 -1.00 -8.74
CA ASP A 19 2.15 -0.32 -10.04
C ASP A 19 1.82 1.18 -9.91
N VAL A 20 1.07 1.58 -8.88
CA VAL A 20 0.54 2.96 -8.75
C VAL A 20 1.18 3.72 -7.59
N MET A 21 1.39 3.08 -6.44
CA MET A 21 1.96 3.78 -5.29
C MET A 21 3.48 3.73 -5.26
N TYR A 22 4.09 2.56 -5.54
CA TYR A 22 5.54 2.41 -5.42
C TYR A 22 6.34 3.05 -6.57
N VAL A 23 5.67 3.56 -7.59
CA VAL A 23 6.27 4.42 -8.62
C VAL A 23 6.48 5.87 -8.17
N LEU A 24 5.88 6.26 -7.03
CA LEU A 24 6.01 7.61 -6.47
C LEU A 24 7.37 7.79 -5.76
N PRO A 25 7.84 9.05 -5.60
CA PRO A 25 9.03 9.37 -4.81
C PRO A 25 8.93 8.87 -3.37
N ASP A 26 10.07 8.47 -2.79
CA ASP A 26 10.13 7.82 -1.48
C ASP A 26 9.68 8.74 -0.33
N GLU A 27 9.84 10.05 -0.49
CA GLU A 27 9.43 11.11 0.44
C GLU A 27 7.92 11.41 0.39
N THR A 28 7.19 10.84 -0.57
CA THR A 28 5.74 11.02 -0.68
C THR A 28 5.05 10.52 0.59
N ILE A 29 4.30 11.42 1.24
CA ILE A 29 3.55 11.10 2.46
C ILE A 29 2.30 10.29 2.10
N VAL A 30 2.12 9.17 2.78
CA VAL A 30 0.92 8.33 2.69
C VAL A 30 0.00 8.64 3.86
N TYR A 31 -1.22 9.09 3.57
CA TYR A 31 -2.28 9.29 4.55
C TYR A 31 -3.27 8.11 4.46
N PRO A 32 -3.18 7.09 5.33
CA PRO A 32 -4.04 5.92 5.25
C PRO A 32 -5.44 6.22 5.79
N GLY A 33 -6.42 5.39 5.42
CA GLY A 33 -7.78 5.49 5.99
C GLY A 33 -7.85 5.14 7.48
N HIS A 34 -6.87 4.40 8.01
CA HIS A 34 -6.73 4.06 9.43
C HIS A 34 -5.26 4.07 9.86
N GLY A 35 -4.98 4.56 11.06
CA GLY A 35 -3.64 4.62 11.64
C GLY A 35 -2.89 5.92 11.33
N GLU A 36 -1.61 5.94 11.69
CA GLU A 36 -0.72 7.09 11.49
C GLU A 36 -0.24 7.21 10.04
N LYS A 37 0.13 8.42 9.63
CA LYS A 37 0.71 8.66 8.30
C LYS A 37 2.12 8.05 8.17
N THR A 38 2.47 7.61 6.98
CA THR A 38 3.80 7.04 6.66
C THR A 38 4.38 7.69 5.38
N THR A 39 5.42 7.09 4.78
CA THR A 39 5.93 7.49 3.47
C THR A 39 6.06 6.29 2.54
N ILE A 40 6.04 6.53 1.23
CA ILE A 40 6.21 5.47 0.22
C ILE A 40 7.51 4.68 0.44
N GLY A 41 8.62 5.35 0.75
CA GLY A 41 9.87 4.68 1.04
C GLY A 41 9.80 3.79 2.29
N TYR A 42 9.10 4.24 3.34
CA TYR A 42 8.89 3.42 4.54
C TYR A 42 8.08 2.16 4.20
N GLU A 43 6.98 2.30 3.46
CA GLU A 43 6.11 1.18 3.07
C GLU A 43 6.87 0.17 2.21
N LYS A 44 7.62 0.60 1.20
CA LYS A 44 8.44 -0.29 0.33
C LYS A 44 9.36 -1.21 1.12
N ARG A 45 9.92 -0.73 2.24
CA ARG A 45 10.90 -1.46 3.06
C ARG A 45 10.28 -2.32 4.14
N ASN A 46 9.14 -1.90 4.69
CA ASN A 46 8.62 -2.45 5.95
C ASN A 46 7.27 -3.15 5.82
N ASN A 47 6.47 -2.85 4.78
CA ASN A 47 5.12 -3.37 4.67
C ASN A 47 5.15 -4.90 4.44
N PRO A 48 4.58 -5.72 5.35
CA PRO A 48 4.73 -7.17 5.30
C PRO A 48 3.92 -7.85 4.19
N PHE A 49 2.98 -7.13 3.55
CA PHE A 49 2.11 -7.69 2.51
C PHE A 49 2.62 -7.39 1.10
N THR A 50 3.39 -6.31 0.94
CA THR A 50 3.81 -5.81 -0.37
C THR A 50 5.33 -5.85 -0.58
N LYS A 51 6.13 -6.04 0.48
CA LYS A 51 7.56 -6.33 0.36
C LYS A 51 7.82 -7.69 -0.27
#